data_AF-A0AA51MQR7-F1
#
_entry.id   AF-A0AA51MQR7-F1
#
_cell.length_a   1.000
_cell.length_b   1.000
_cell.length_c   1.000
_cell.angle_alpha   90.00
_cell.angle_beta   90.00
_cell.angle_gamma   90.00
#
_symmetry.space_group_name_H-M   'P 1'
#
loop_
_entity.id
_entity.type
_entity.pdbx_description
1 polymer ?
#
loop_
_entity_poly.entity_id
_entity_poly.type
_entity_poly.pdbx_seq_one_letter_code
_entity_poly.pdbx_strand_id
1 'polypeptide(L)'
;MSVTFTQYFDGSFQGILRWHQLDALWEKVRAQPEGWYASLVGEALPDAPLSAEALEQFIREMDTLLREEHDYDYCGVVYADNPATPTMIKIYDPHNMGSACGSSGERIWPRWVLSHLKPEPLAETAPLPGNRKRWWQKLFN
;
A
#
# COMPACT_ATOMS: atom_id res chain seq x y z
N MET A 1 16.68 -17.96 -10.06
CA MET A 1 16.44 -16.61 -10.60
C MET A 1 15.72 -15.84 -9.51
N SER A 2 16.27 -14.71 -9.07
CA SER A 2 15.63 -13.82 -8.10
C SER A 2 14.39 -13.21 -8.76
N VAL A 3 13.24 -13.23 -8.09
CA VAL A 3 12.01 -12.58 -8.58
C VAL A 3 12.18 -11.06 -8.44
N THR A 4 11.85 -10.30 -9.49
CA THR A 4 11.90 -8.82 -9.45
C THR A 4 10.69 -8.25 -8.74
N PHE A 5 10.76 -6.98 -8.29
CA PHE A 5 9.62 -6.30 -7.68
C PHE A 5 8.42 -6.30 -8.63
N THR A 6 8.62 -5.96 -9.90
CA THR A 6 7.55 -5.91 -10.91
C THR A 6 6.90 -7.27 -11.13
N GLN A 7 7.69 -8.36 -11.21
CA GLN A 7 7.15 -9.71 -11.35
C GLN A 7 6.30 -10.13 -10.16
N TYR A 8 6.74 -9.78 -8.95
CA TYR A 8 5.97 -10.06 -7.73
C TYR A 8 4.71 -9.20 -7.66
N PHE A 9 4.81 -7.93 -8.06
CA PHE A 9 3.73 -6.98 -8.10
C PHE A 9 2.62 -7.41 -9.07
N ASP A 10 2.92 -8.04 -10.20
CA ASP A 10 1.90 -8.57 -11.12
C ASP A 10 1.35 -9.96 -10.70
N GLY A 11 1.80 -10.49 -9.56
CA GLY A 11 1.31 -11.72 -8.97
C GLY A 11 -0.11 -11.64 -8.39
N SER A 12 -0.54 -12.73 -7.76
CA SER A 12 -1.85 -12.84 -7.10
C SER A 12 -1.82 -12.24 -5.69
N PHE A 13 -2.88 -11.52 -5.33
CA PHE A 13 -3.05 -10.92 -4.01
C PHE A 13 -4.44 -11.23 -3.47
N GLN A 14 -4.55 -11.34 -2.15
CA GLN A 14 -5.79 -11.55 -1.44
C GLN A 14 -6.30 -10.21 -0.89
N GLY A 15 -7.57 -9.92 -1.15
CA GLY A 15 -8.23 -8.72 -0.64
C GLY A 15 -8.49 -8.82 0.86
N ILE A 16 -8.17 -7.75 1.58
CA ILE A 16 -8.51 -7.54 2.98
C ILE A 16 -9.88 -6.87 3.00
N LEU A 17 -10.93 -7.67 3.15
CA LEU A 17 -12.30 -7.21 2.95
C LEU A 17 -12.86 -6.53 4.21
N ARG A 18 -12.47 -6.95 5.41
CA ARG A 18 -13.03 -6.44 6.67
C ARG A 18 -11.97 -5.73 7.50
N TRP A 19 -12.39 -4.74 8.28
CA TRP A 19 -11.50 -3.97 9.14
C TRP A 19 -10.70 -4.83 10.13
N HIS A 20 -11.32 -5.84 10.74
CA HIS A 20 -10.59 -6.76 11.64
C HIS A 20 -9.53 -7.61 10.92
N GLN A 21 -9.63 -7.80 9.60
CA GLN A 21 -8.59 -8.45 8.81
C GLN A 21 -7.42 -7.49 8.55
N LEU A 22 -7.70 -6.19 8.42
CA LEU A 22 -6.67 -5.16 8.34
C LEU A 22 -5.89 -5.07 9.66
N ASP A 23 -6.60 -5.09 10.79
CA ASP A 23 -5.98 -5.16 12.12
C ASP A 23 -5.04 -6.36 12.22
N ALA A 24 -5.52 -7.55 11.84
CA ALA A 24 -4.71 -8.76 11.86
C ALA A 24 -3.49 -8.69 10.92
N LEU A 25 -3.62 -8.05 9.76
CA LEU A 25 -2.51 -7.84 8.82
C LEU A 25 -1.45 -6.92 9.41
N TRP A 26 -1.85 -5.80 10.02
CA TRP A 26 -0.94 -4.88 10.69
C TRP A 26 -0.19 -5.54 11.85
N GLU A 27 -0.83 -6.41 12.62
CA GLU A 27 -0.13 -7.19 13.63
C GLU A 27 0.95 -8.12 13.03
N LYS A 28 0.74 -8.67 11.83
CA LYS A 28 1.78 -9.46 11.15
C LYS A 28 2.96 -8.61 10.70
N VAL A 29 2.69 -7.41 10.18
CA VAL A 29 3.73 -6.47 9.76
C VAL A 29 4.55 -5.99 10.96
N ARG A 30 3.88 -5.61 12.06
CA ARG A 30 4.53 -5.20 13.32
C ARG A 30 5.39 -6.29 13.95
N ALA A 31 4.97 -7.55 13.85
CA ALA A 31 5.73 -8.67 14.37
C ALA A 31 7.07 -8.91 13.64
N GLN A 32 7.22 -8.37 12.42
CA GLN A 32 8.42 -8.47 11.59
C GLN A 32 8.73 -7.11 10.96
N PRO A 33 9.22 -6.13 11.75
CA PRO A 33 9.27 -4.73 11.31
C PRO A 33 10.44 -4.42 10.38
N GLU A 34 11.39 -5.34 10.25
CA GLU A 34 12.60 -5.12 9.46
C GLU A 34 12.38 -5.37 7.96
N GLY A 35 13.12 -4.65 7.12
CA GLY A 35 13.20 -4.91 5.68
C GLY A 35 12.03 -4.40 4.84
N TRP A 36 11.08 -3.66 5.44
CA TRP A 36 9.96 -3.08 4.71
C TRP A 36 10.34 -1.78 4.01
N TYR A 37 10.15 -1.72 2.70
CA TYR A 37 10.13 -0.49 1.91
C TYR A 37 8.69 0.00 1.79
N ALA A 38 8.48 1.31 1.95
CA ALA A 38 7.22 1.95 1.63
C ALA A 38 7.41 2.88 0.43
N SER A 39 6.56 2.75 -0.59
CA SER A 39 6.60 3.60 -1.79
C SER A 39 5.25 4.18 -2.10
N LEU A 40 5.25 5.43 -2.54
CA LEU A 40 4.10 6.13 -3.11
C LEU A 40 4.26 6.20 -4.63
N VAL A 41 3.28 5.69 -5.36
CA VAL A 41 3.30 5.71 -6.83
C VAL A 41 3.26 7.16 -7.33
N GLY A 42 4.29 7.53 -8.10
CA GLY A 42 4.51 8.90 -8.60
C GLY A 42 5.46 9.75 -7.75
N GLU A 43 5.99 9.24 -6.63
CA GLU A 43 7.07 9.86 -5.86
C GLU A 43 8.42 9.17 -6.07
N ALA A 44 9.49 9.80 -5.56
CA ALA A 44 10.81 9.19 -5.49
C ALA A 44 10.77 7.86 -4.72
N LEU A 45 11.43 6.84 -5.27
CA LEU A 45 11.51 5.52 -4.66
C LEU A 45 12.50 5.53 -3.48
N PRO A 46 12.22 4.80 -2.39
CA PRO A 46 13.13 4.72 -1.26
C PRO A 46 14.41 3.95 -1.62
N ASP A 47 15.55 4.43 -1.13
CA ASP A 47 16.83 3.73 -1.32
C ASP A 47 17.10 2.64 -0.28
N ALA A 48 16.50 2.76 0.90
CA ALA A 48 16.65 1.87 2.05
C ALA A 48 15.27 1.48 2.61
N PRO A 49 15.16 0.33 3.30
CA PRO A 49 13.95 0.01 4.04
C PRO A 49 13.72 1.00 5.19
N LEU A 50 12.47 1.09 5.63
CA LEU A 50 12.07 1.85 6.82
C LEU A 50 12.75 1.28 8.08
N SER A 51 13.02 2.15 9.05
CA SER A 51 13.28 1.70 10.42
C SER A 51 11.98 1.17 11.04
N ALA A 52 12.09 0.41 12.13
CA ALA A 52 10.92 -0.08 12.87
C ALA A 52 9.99 1.07 13.33
N GLU A 53 10.56 2.20 13.75
CA GLU A 53 9.80 3.38 14.17
C GLU A 53 9.07 4.04 13.01
N ALA A 54 9.75 4.19 11.86
CA ALA A 54 9.16 4.76 10.65
C ALA A 54 8.06 3.85 10.09
N LEU A 55 8.22 2.53 10.20
CA LEU A 55 7.20 1.56 9.85
C LEU A 55 5.97 1.67 10.76
N GLU A 56 6.14 1.76 12.08
CA GLU A 56 5.01 1.93 12.99
C GLU A 56 4.27 3.25 12.73
N GLN A 57 5.00 4.32 12.46
CA GLN A 57 4.40 5.59 12.03
C GLN A 57 3.62 5.43 10.73
N PHE A 58 4.20 4.79 9.72
CA PHE A 58 3.50 4.53 8.46
C PHE A 58 2.21 3.73 8.68
N ILE A 59 2.24 2.64 9.45
CA ILE A 59 1.06 1.80 9.72
C ILE A 59 -0.02 2.61 10.43
N ARG A 60 0.32 3.35 11.48
CA ARG A 60 -0.66 4.14 12.25
C ARG A 60 -1.33 5.21 11.39
N GLU A 61 -0.55 5.98 10.65
CA GLU A 61 -1.07 7.08 9.82
C GLU A 61 -1.88 6.52 8.63
N MET A 62 -1.44 5.40 8.05
CA MET A 62 -2.18 4.72 6.98
C MET A 62 -3.50 4.13 7.49
N ASP A 63 -3.50 3.46 8.64
CA ASP A 63 -4.72 2.92 9.24
C ASP A 63 -5.74 4.04 9.53
N THR A 64 -5.27 5.16 10.07
CA THR A 64 -6.09 6.35 10.31
C THR A 64 -6.68 6.89 9.01
N LEU A 65 -5.83 7.11 7.99
CA LEU A 65 -6.27 7.59 6.66
C LEU A 65 -7.33 6.67 6.06
N LEU A 66 -7.10 5.36 6.06
CA LEU A 66 -8.04 4.40 5.47
C LEU A 66 -9.39 4.38 6.22
N ARG A 67 -9.39 4.49 7.55
CA ARG A 67 -10.63 4.47 8.34
C ARG A 67 -11.41 5.78 8.27
N GLU A 68 -10.73 6.90 8.18
CA GLU A 68 -11.36 8.22 8.09
C GLU A 68 -11.89 8.53 6.69
N GLU A 69 -11.20 8.06 5.64
CA GLU A 69 -11.49 8.47 4.26
C GLU A 69 -12.15 7.36 3.42
N HIS A 70 -12.36 6.18 3.97
CA HIS A 70 -13.14 5.12 3.33
C HIS A 70 -14.55 5.06 3.91
N ASP A 71 -15.51 5.68 3.19
CA ASP A 71 -16.92 5.83 3.61
C ASP A 71 -17.72 4.51 3.71
N TYR A 72 -17.07 3.35 3.63
CA TYR A 72 -17.71 2.04 3.64
C TYR A 72 -17.46 1.31 4.98
N ASP A 73 -18.40 0.42 5.35
CA ASP A 73 -18.31 -0.40 6.56
C ASP A 73 -17.35 -1.60 6.44
N TYR A 74 -16.61 -1.67 5.33
CA TYR A 74 -15.65 -2.70 4.99
C TYR A 74 -14.33 -2.07 4.51
N CYS A 75 -13.24 -2.83 4.48
CA CYS A 75 -11.92 -2.31 4.08
C CYS A 75 -11.77 -2.33 2.54
N GLY A 76 -11.62 -3.49 1.88
CA GLY A 76 -11.70 -3.64 0.42
C GLY A 76 -10.62 -2.93 -0.43
N VAL A 77 -9.80 -2.07 0.19
CA VAL A 77 -8.77 -1.22 -0.42
C VAL A 77 -7.34 -1.74 -0.20
N VAL A 78 -7.18 -2.77 0.62
CA VAL A 78 -5.87 -3.36 0.94
C VAL A 78 -5.80 -4.77 0.40
N TYR A 79 -4.67 -5.11 -0.19
CA TYR A 79 -4.42 -6.41 -0.78
C TYR A 79 -3.02 -6.88 -0.36
N ALA A 80 -2.91 -8.10 0.15
CA ALA A 80 -1.63 -8.71 0.52
C ALA A 80 -1.36 -9.95 -0.35
N ASP A 81 -0.10 -10.19 -0.70
CA ASP A 81 0.35 -11.42 -1.36
C ASP A 81 -0.07 -12.67 -0.56
N ASN A 82 0.17 -12.63 0.75
CA ASN A 82 -0.28 -13.64 1.71
C ASN A 82 -0.59 -12.96 3.05
N PRO A 83 -1.85 -12.83 3.46
CA PRO A 83 -2.23 -12.18 4.71
C PRO A 83 -1.64 -12.82 5.98
N ALA A 84 -1.29 -14.10 5.95
CA ALA A 84 -0.70 -14.79 7.10
C ALA A 84 0.81 -14.50 7.26
N THR A 85 1.51 -14.29 6.14
CA THR A 85 2.95 -14.02 6.07
C THR A 85 3.22 -13.00 4.96
N PRO A 86 2.82 -11.73 5.15
CA PRO A 86 2.86 -10.76 4.06
C PRO A 86 4.29 -10.37 3.72
N THR A 87 4.57 -10.28 2.42
CA THR A 87 5.84 -9.74 1.90
C THR A 87 5.63 -8.58 0.93
N MET A 88 4.40 -8.41 0.42
CA MET A 88 3.99 -7.23 -0.35
C MET A 88 2.52 -6.91 -0.08
N ILE A 89 2.25 -5.64 0.20
CA ILE A 89 0.92 -5.11 0.47
C ILE A 89 0.68 -3.94 -0.46
N LYS A 90 -0.41 -4.01 -1.22
CA LYS A 90 -0.90 -2.95 -2.09
C LYS A 90 -2.05 -2.24 -1.40
N ILE A 91 -1.99 -0.91 -1.41
CA ILE A 91 -2.98 -0.06 -0.75
C ILE A 91 -3.52 0.91 -1.79
N TYR A 92 -4.82 0.81 -2.01
CA TYR A 92 -5.56 1.64 -2.95
C TYR A 92 -6.09 2.88 -2.23
N ASP A 93 -6.04 4.03 -2.91
CA ASP A 93 -6.60 5.27 -2.40
C ASP A 93 -8.14 5.17 -2.37
N PRO A 94 -8.80 5.32 -1.20
CA PRO A 94 -10.26 5.26 -1.09
C PRO A 94 -10.98 6.20 -2.07
N HIS A 95 -10.38 7.35 -2.38
CA HIS A 95 -10.96 8.34 -3.29
C HIS A 95 -10.71 8.04 -4.78
N ASN A 96 -9.84 7.08 -5.12
CA ASN A 96 -9.56 6.69 -6.51
C ASN A 96 -10.39 5.47 -6.97
N MET A 97 -11.22 4.89 -6.09
CA MET A 97 -12.04 3.73 -6.44
C MET A 97 -13.42 4.09 -7.01
N GLY A 98 -13.93 5.29 -6.73
CA GLY A 98 -15.27 5.73 -7.15
C GLY A 98 -15.41 6.01 -8.65
N SER A 99 -14.30 6.22 -9.38
CA SER A 99 -14.29 6.46 -10.83
C SER A 99 -14.30 5.18 -11.67
N ALA A 100 -14.08 4.00 -11.06
CA ALA A 100 -13.99 2.73 -11.76
C ALA A 100 -15.30 1.93 -11.80
N CYS A 101 -16.41 2.50 -11.33
CA CYS A 101 -17.73 1.92 -11.47
C CYS A 101 -18.24 2.08 -12.92
N GLY A 102 -17.70 1.30 -13.84
CA GLY A 102 -18.28 1.21 -15.18
C GLY A 102 -17.40 0.53 -16.19
N SER A 103 -17.47 -0.81 -16.27
CA SER A 103 -17.29 -1.63 -17.49
C SER A 103 -16.10 -1.36 -18.44
N SER A 104 -15.13 -0.51 -18.10
CA SER A 104 -14.11 0.02 -19.03
C SER A 104 -12.85 -0.83 -19.09
N GLY A 105 -12.70 -1.81 -18.20
CA GLY A 105 -11.51 -2.67 -18.14
C GLY A 105 -10.23 -1.94 -17.71
N GLU A 106 -10.35 -0.71 -17.20
CA GLU A 106 -9.22 0.10 -16.78
C GLU A 106 -8.65 -0.43 -15.46
N ARG A 107 -7.33 -0.70 -15.46
CA ARG A 107 -6.62 -1.20 -14.30
C ARG A 107 -6.53 -0.09 -13.26
N ILE A 108 -7.19 -0.27 -12.11
CA ILE A 108 -6.95 0.59 -10.95
C ILE A 108 -5.55 0.24 -10.41
N TRP A 109 -4.73 1.25 -10.22
CA TRP A 109 -3.41 1.10 -9.62
C TRP A 109 -3.46 1.38 -8.11
N PRO A 110 -2.69 0.63 -7.30
CA PRO A 110 -2.50 1.00 -5.91
C PRO A 110 -1.77 2.34 -5.84
N ARG A 111 -2.07 3.10 -4.79
CA ARG A 111 -1.39 4.38 -4.55
C ARG A 111 -0.14 4.18 -3.70
N TRP A 112 -0.20 3.26 -2.74
CA TRP A 112 0.94 2.89 -1.90
C TRP A 112 1.24 1.41 -2.00
N VAL A 113 2.53 1.09 -1.84
CA VAL A 113 3.01 -0.29 -1.74
C VAL A 113 3.95 -0.39 -0.55
N LEU A 114 3.71 -1.36 0.32
CA LEU A 114 4.63 -1.80 1.36
C LEU A 114 5.23 -3.15 0.91
N SER A 115 6.55 -3.30 0.86
CA SER A 115 7.20 -4.46 0.23
C SER A 115 8.54 -4.81 0.88
N HIS A 116 8.87 -6.10 0.96
CA HIS A 116 10.23 -6.57 1.28
C HIS A 116 11.21 -6.49 0.10
N LEU A 117 10.69 -6.40 -1.12
CA LEU A 117 11.49 -6.14 -2.32
C LEU A 117 11.69 -4.63 -2.49
N LYS A 118 12.91 -4.21 -2.85
CA LYS A 118 13.19 -2.81 -3.20
C LYS A 118 12.24 -2.37 -4.33
N PRO A 119 11.48 -1.28 -4.15
CA PRO A 119 10.53 -0.81 -5.17
C PRO A 119 11.21 -0.50 -6.50
N GLU A 120 10.53 -0.85 -7.59
CA GLU A 120 10.89 -0.48 -8.96
C GLU A 120 9.87 0.52 -9.52
N PRO A 121 10.25 1.36 -10.51
CA PRO A 121 9.31 2.27 -11.14
C PRO A 121 8.13 1.52 -11.76
N LEU A 122 6.92 1.87 -11.35
CA LEU A 122 5.68 1.36 -11.95
C LEU A 122 5.27 2.27 -13.12
N ALA A 123 4.68 1.69 -14.17
CA ALA A 123 4.29 2.40 -15.39
C ALA A 123 3.05 3.30 -15.24
N GLU A 124 2.65 3.65 -14.01
CA GLU A 124 1.42 4.40 -13.77
C GLU A 124 1.53 5.84 -14.26
N THR A 125 0.51 6.30 -14.99
CA THR A 125 0.47 7.63 -15.61
C THR A 125 -0.48 8.59 -14.91
N ALA A 126 -1.26 8.12 -13.92
CA ALA A 126 -2.20 8.96 -13.20
C ALA A 126 -1.47 9.99 -12.30
N PRO A 127 -1.88 11.27 -12.35
CA PRO A 127 -1.26 12.31 -11.53
C PRO A 127 -1.43 12.00 -10.04
N LEU A 128 -0.37 12.18 -9.27
CA LEU A 128 -0.41 12.07 -7.81
C LEU A 128 -1.10 13.32 -7.21
N PRO A 129 -2.23 13.17 -6.49
CA PRO A 129 -2.89 14.30 -5.88
C PRO A 129 -1.99 15.02 -4.86
N GLY A 130 -1.99 16.36 -4.87
CA GLY A 130 -1.09 17.15 -4.03
C GLY A 130 -1.30 16.96 -2.52
N ASN A 131 -2.53 16.64 -2.07
CA ASN A 131 -2.80 16.27 -0.68
C ASN A 131 -2.08 14.96 -0.29
N ARG A 132 -2.12 13.94 -1.16
CA ARG A 132 -1.41 12.66 -0.92
C ARG A 132 0.10 12.84 -0.91
N LYS A 133 0.65 13.64 -1.83
CA LYS A 133 2.07 14.01 -1.83
C LYS A 133 2.49 14.67 -0.51
N ARG A 134 1.74 15.70 -0.07
CA ARG A 134 2.06 16.42 1.17
C ARG A 134 1.92 15.54 2.41
N TRP A 135 0.88 14.70 2.46
CA TRP A 135 0.69 13.75 3.55
C TRP A 135 1.87 12.77 3.63
N TRP A 136 2.29 12.19 2.50
CA TRP A 136 3.42 11.28 2.42
C TRP A 136 4.73 11.91 2.88
N GLN A 137 5.02 13.13 2.43
CA GLN A 137 6.24 13.85 2.82
C GLN A 137 6.31 14.09 4.34
N LYS A 138 5.17 14.35 4.99
CA LYS A 138 5.12 14.54 6.45
C LYS A 138 5.39 13.28 7.27
N LEU A 139 5.29 12.09 6.67
CA LEU A 139 5.55 10.84 7.40
C LEU A 139 7.05 10.64 7.69
N PHE A 140 7.92 11.21 6.86
CA PHE A 140 9.35 10.91 6.87
C PHE A 140 10.23 12.16 7.02
N ASN A 141 9.63 13.27 7.45
CA ASN A 141 10.26 14.58 7.61
C ASN A 141 10.11 15.09 9.03
#